data_AF-E7GEX9-F1
#
_entry.id   AF-E7GEX9-F1
#
_cell.length_a   1.000
_cell.length_b   1.000
_cell.length_c   1.000
_cell.angle_alpha   90.00
_cell.angle_beta   90.00
_cell.angle_gamma   90.00
#
_symmetry.space_group_name_H-M   'P 1'
#
loop_
_entity.id
_entity.type
_entity.pdbx_description
1 polymer ?
#
loop_
_entity_poly.entity_id
_entity_poly.type
_entity_poly.pdbx_seq_one_letter_code
_entity_poly.pdbx_strand_id
1 'polypeptide(L)' 'MNKIVYAYYHSIYNRGKINIKSICKVDLDKQEVFDIEGGELPQGIISLDEEYVVMLNGEKKEVVIHKEDMTDKSLLLGF' A
#
# COMPACT_ATOMS: atom_id res chain seq x y z
N MET A 1 -10.13 20.48 -6.78
CA MET A 1 -8.71 20.15 -6.54
C MET A 1 -8.71 18.78 -5.90
N ASN A 2 -8.15 17.76 -6.55
CA ASN A 2 -7.96 16.46 -5.91
C ASN A 2 -7.05 16.65 -4.69
N LYS A 3 -7.50 16.16 -3.54
CA LYS A 3 -6.72 16.23 -2.30
C LYS A 3 -5.74 15.05 -2.24
N ILE A 4 -4.62 15.22 -2.91
CA ILE A 4 -3.51 14.26 -2.90
C ILE A 4 -2.60 14.56 -1.72
N VAL A 5 -2.27 13.54 -0.93
CA VAL A 5 -1.39 13.65 0.25
C VAL A 5 -0.43 12.48 0.33
N TYR A 6 0.69 12.66 1.04
CA TYR A 6 1.61 11.57 1.34
C TYR A 6 1.13 10.77 2.56
N ALA A 7 1.35 9.46 2.51
CA ALA A 7 1.08 8.54 3.62
C ALA A 7 2.10 7.39 3.64
N TYR A 8 2.16 6.66 4.75
CA TYR A 8 2.86 5.40 4.81
C TYR A 8 1.90 4.28 4.45
N TYR A 9 2.18 3.56 3.38
CA TYR A 9 1.50 2.33 3.03
C TYR A 9 2.05 1.18 3.87
N HIS A 10 1.14 0.33 4.35
CA HIS A 10 1.44 -0.86 5.13
C HIS A 10 0.77 -2.07 4.52
N SER A 11 1.56 -3.14 4.34
CA SER A 11 1.08 -4.43 3.86
C SER A 11 1.57 -5.55 4.76
N ILE A 12 0.64 -6.38 5.22
CA ILE A 12 0.90 -7.46 6.17
C ILE A 12 0.60 -8.80 5.50
N TYR A 13 1.59 -9.70 5.54
CA TYR A 13 1.54 -10.99 4.87
C TYR A 13 1.82 -12.17 5.80
N ASN A 14 1.41 -13.36 5.35
CA ASN A 14 1.72 -14.66 5.96
C ASN A 14 1.34 -14.74 7.46
N ARG A 15 0.11 -14.35 7.80
CA ARG A 15 -0.43 -14.20 9.17
C ARG A 15 0.40 -13.26 10.04
N GLY A 16 0.77 -12.09 9.52
CA GLY A 16 1.49 -11.08 10.30
C GLY A 16 3.00 -11.26 10.38
N LYS A 17 3.59 -12.22 9.64
CA LYS A 17 5.02 -12.52 9.71
C LYS A 17 5.88 -11.51 8.94
N ILE A 18 5.34 -10.92 7.90
CA ILE A 18 6.05 -9.96 7.05
C ILE A 18 5.21 -8.68 7.03
N ASN A 19 5.85 -7.55 7.34
CA ASN A 19 5.24 -6.24 7.33
C ASN A 19 6.09 -5.32 6.45
N ILE A 20 5.54 -4.92 5.31
CA ILE A 20 6.18 -4.01 4.37
C ILE A 20 5.63 -2.61 4.62
N LYS A 21 6.54 -1.64 4.67
CA LYS A 21 6.21 -0.21 4.82
C LYS A 21 6.84 0.57 3.69
N SER A 22 6.05 1.40 3.03
CA SER A 22 6.47 2.20 1.88
C SER A 22 5.86 3.61 1.97
N ILE A 23 6.51 4.59 1.37
CA ILE A 23 5.90 5.92 1.20
C ILE A 23 4.99 5.86 -0.02
N CYS A 24 3.83 6.51 0.02
CA CYS A 24 2.88 6.52 -1.09
C CYS A 24 2.14 7.87 -1.17
N LYS A 25 1.41 8.06 -2.27
CA LYS A 25 0.43 9.13 -2.43
C LYS A 25 -0.98 8.56 -2.33
N VAL A 26 -1.87 9.30 -1.68
CA VAL A 26 -3.28 8.95 -1.50
C VAL A 26 -4.14 10.05 -2.06
N ASP A 27 -5.04 9.73 -2.99
CA ASP A 27 -6.13 10.62 -3.41
C ASP A 27 -7.27 10.47 -2.39
N LEU A 28 -7.46 11.48 -1.54
CA LEU A 28 -8.46 11.43 -0.46
C LEU A 28 -9.91 11.46 -0.97
N ASP A 29 -10.14 12.01 -2.17
CA ASP A 29 -11.48 12.12 -2.72
C ASP A 29 -11.93 10.77 -3.32
N LYS A 30 -10.97 10.01 -3.88
CA LYS A 30 -11.21 8.69 -4.45
C LYS A 30 -10.88 7.52 -3.51
N GLN A 31 -10.15 7.77 -2.43
CA GLN A 31 -9.61 6.77 -1.50
C GLN A 31 -8.67 5.76 -2.19
N GLU A 32 -7.89 6.25 -3.14
CA GLU A 32 -6.98 5.47 -3.97
C GLU A 32 -5.52 5.72 -3.57
N VAL A 33 -4.70 4.67 -3.57
CA VAL A 33 -3.24 4.75 -3.37
C VAL A 33 -2.54 4.59 -4.70
N PHE A 34 -1.50 5.38 -4.92
CA PHE A 34 -0.62 5.30 -6.09
C PHE A 34 0.79 5.80 -5.73
N ASP A 35 1.74 5.62 -6.66
CA ASP A 35 3.12 6.09 -6.52
C ASP A 35 3.77 5.56 -5.21
N ILE A 36 3.66 4.24 -4.99
CA ILE A 36 4.18 3.59 -3.80
C ILE A 36 5.70 3.37 -3.97
N GLU A 37 6.48 4.11 -3.22
CA GLU A 37 7.93 4.02 -3.15
C GLU A 37 8.35 3.17 -1.95
N GLY A 38 8.83 1.95 -2.19
CA GLY A 38 9.40 1.11 -1.14
C GLY A 38 9.75 -0.29 -1.59
N GLY A 39 10.53 -0.98 -0.75
CA GLY A 39 11.43 -2.08 -1.14
C GLY A 39 10.78 -3.37 -1.66
N GLU A 40 11.67 -4.27 -2.10
CA GLU A 40 11.32 -5.53 -2.76
C GLU A 40 10.43 -6.45 -1.90
N LEU A 41 9.44 -7.06 -2.57
CA LEU A 41 8.61 -8.09 -1.98
C LEU A 41 9.45 -9.34 -1.66
N PRO A 42 9.46 -9.84 -0.41
CA PRO A 42 10.14 -11.09 -0.08
C PRO A 42 9.58 -12.27 -0.86
N GLN A 43 10.45 -13.20 -1.29
CA GLN A 43 10.00 -14.46 -1.89
C GLN A 43 9.23 -15.31 -0.85
N GLY A 44 8.20 -16.03 -1.30
CA GLY A 44 7.44 -16.95 -0.45
C GLY A 44 6.24 -16.33 0.28
N ILE A 45 5.72 -15.20 -0.20
CA ILE A 45 4.41 -14.71 0.21
C ILE A 45 3.32 -15.58 -0.41
N ILE A 46 2.45 -16.12 0.45
CA ILE A 46 1.35 -17.01 0.05
C ILE A 46 -0.03 -16.42 0.36
N SER A 47 -0.11 -15.47 1.31
CA SER A 47 -1.34 -14.75 1.63
C SER A 47 -1.05 -13.31 2.00
N LEU A 48 -1.96 -12.44 1.59
CA LEU A 48 -2.11 -11.08 2.08
C LEU A 48 -3.16 -11.09 3.19
N ASP A 49 -2.82 -10.56 4.36
CA ASP A 49 -3.73 -10.54 5.50
C ASP A 49 -4.38 -9.17 5.69
N GLU A 50 -3.60 -8.09 5.56
CA GLU A 50 -4.08 -6.71 5.76
C GLU A 50 -3.33 -5.70 4.88
N GLU A 51 -4.06 -4.66 4.45
CA GLU A 51 -3.51 -3.50 3.75
C GLU A 51 -4.16 -2.21 4.27
N TYR A 52 -3.34 -1.21 4.59
CA TYR A 52 -3.82 0.10 5.03
C TYR A 52 -2.77 1.17 4.83
N VAL A 53 -3.18 2.43 4.90
CA VAL A 53 -2.26 3.56 4.99
C VAL A 53 -2.32 4.22 6.36
N VAL A 54 -1.19 4.75 6.79
CA VAL A 54 -1.06 5.64 7.94
C VAL A 54 -0.73 7.03 7.42
N MET A 55 -1.68 7.93 7.58
CA MET A 55 -1.54 9.34 7.22
C MET A 55 -0.46 10.01 8.09
N LEU A 56 0.10 11.13 7.65
CA LEU A 56 1.14 11.85 8.42
C LEU A 56 0.67 12.35 9.80
N ASN A 57 -0.65 12.52 9.99
CA ASN A 57 -1.26 12.85 11.28
C ASN A 57 -1.47 11.62 12.19
N GLY A 58 -1.07 10.42 11.76
CA GLY A 58 -1.22 9.15 12.48
C GLY A 58 -2.55 8.42 12.26
N GLU A 59 -3.49 9.00 11.50
CA GLU A 59 -4.77 8.36 11.18
C GLU A 59 -4.55 7.13 10.29
N LYS A 60 -5.22 6.02 10.62
CA LYS A 60 -5.25 4.82 9.78
C LYS A 60 -6.44 4.87 8.84
N LYS A 61 -6.20 4.57 7.56
CA LYS A 61 -7.27 4.42 6.56
C LYS A 61 -7.11 3.14 5.77
N GLU A 62 -8.21 2.43 5.63
CA GLU A 62 -8.37 1.44 4.57
C GLU A 62 -8.41 2.17 3.23
N VAL A 63 -7.78 1.59 2.23
CA VAL A 63 -7.61 2.18 0.91
C VAL A 63 -7.65 1.09 -0.13
N VAL A 64 -8.09 1.45 -1.33
CA VAL A 64 -8.12 0.53 -2.46
C VAL A 64 -6.89 0.81 -3.34
N ILE A 65 -6.15 -0.25 -3.65
CA ILE A 65 -5.08 -0.19 -4.65
C ILE A 65 -5.72 -0.39 -6.02
N HIS A 66 -5.32 0.44 -6.97
CA HIS A 66 -5.82 0.32 -8.34
C HIS A 66 -5.42 -1.03 -8.93
N LYS A 67 -6.37 -1.67 -9.61
CA LYS A 67 -6.14 -2.98 -10.24
C LYS A 67 -5.01 -2.97 -11.27
N GLU A 68 -4.72 -1.81 -11.84
CA GLU A 68 -3.64 -1.62 -12.81
C GLU A 68 -2.25 -1.69 -12.15
N ASP A 69 -2.17 -1.43 -10.84
CA ASP A 69 -0.98 -1.61 -10.00
C ASP A 69 -0.88 -3.03 -9.41
N MET A 70 -1.77 -3.95 -9.80
CA MET A 70 -1.72 -5.36 -9.44
C MET A 70 -1.29 -6.17 -10.67
N THR A 71 -0.04 -6.63 -10.72
CA THR A 71 0.37 -7.62 -11.72
C THR A 71 0.25 -9.04 -11.16
N ASP A 72 0.18 -10.04 -12.05
CA ASP A 72 -0.09 -11.47 -11.78
C ASP A 72 0.81 -12.17 -10.74
N LYS A 73 1.77 -11.48 -10.11
CA LYS A 73 2.64 -12.07 -9.07
C LYS A 73 2.84 -11.25 -7.80
N SER A 74 2.44 -9.99 -7.74
CA SER A 74 2.68 -9.14 -6.56
C SER A 74 1.82 -7.88 -6.66
N LEU A 75 1.34 -7.40 -5.51
CA LEU A 75 1.08 -5.96 -5.35
C LEU A 75 2.34 -5.21 -5.78
N LEU A 76 2.27 -4.43 -6.87
CA LEU A 76 3.40 -3.60 -7.28
C LEU A 76 3.60 -2.51 -6.23
N LEU A 77 4.59 -2.71 -5.38
CA LEU A 77 5.27 -1.63 -4.69
C LEU A 77 6.41 -1.17 -5.60
N GLY A 78 6.09 -0.38 -6.63
CA GLY A 78 7.03 0.23 -7.60
C GLY A 78 7.87 -0.77 -8.43
N PHE A 79 7.81 -0.79 -9.75
CA PHE A 79 8.00 0.32 -10.70
C PHE A 79 6.95 0.33 -11.81
#